data_AF-A0A1H8U1U4-F1
#
_entry.id   AF-A0A1H8U1U4-F1
#
_cell.length_a   1.000
_cell.length_b   1.000
_cell.length_c   1.000
_cell.angle_alpha   90.00
_cell.angle_beta   90.00
_cell.angle_gamma   90.00
#
_symmetry.space_group_name_H-M   'P 1'
#
loop_
_entity.id
_entity.type
_entity.pdbx_description
1 polymer ?
#
loop_
_entity_poly.entity_id
_entity_poly.type
_entity_poly.pdbx_seq_one_letter_code
_entity_poly.pdbx_strand_id
1 'polypeptide(L)'
;MSQLDKIPAYLRKPIFEKLFSIAEYISLTKEEKTMYDSSLKYKWDNKNVMNYAVSTAETWGEAKGMEKGEYKKALDIAREMKKDGLPLAQISKFTKLSAEEIEKL
;
A
#
# COMPACT_ATOMS: atom_id res chain seq x y z
N MET A 1 17.34 38.42 22.86
CA MET A 1 16.78 37.10 22.52
C MET A 1 16.34 36.44 23.82
N SER A 2 15.01 36.30 24.01
CA SER A 2 14.42 35.87 25.28
C SER A 2 14.48 34.35 25.38
N GLN A 3 14.74 33.80 26.57
CA GLN A 3 14.89 32.35 26.84
C GLN A 3 13.60 31.52 26.62
N LEU A 4 12.53 32.13 26.11
CA LEU A 4 11.21 31.51 25.89
C LEU A 4 11.01 30.92 24.48
N ASP A 5 11.93 31.15 23.53
CA ASP A 5 11.82 30.60 22.17
C ASP A 5 12.04 29.07 22.11
N LYS A 6 12.48 28.45 23.21
CA LYS A 6 12.76 27.00 23.27
C LYS A 6 12.18 26.39 24.54
N ILE A 7 11.39 25.33 24.37
CA ILE A 7 10.87 24.52 25.49
C ILE A 7 12.07 23.97 26.29
N PRO A 8 12.19 24.32 27.59
CA PRO A 8 13.26 23.81 28.44
C PRO A 8 13.28 22.28 28.46
N ALA A 9 14.46 21.67 28.51
CA ALA A 9 14.62 20.21 28.37
C ALA A 9 13.79 19.40 29.39
N TYR A 10 13.58 19.94 30.60
CA TYR A 10 12.77 19.30 31.64
C TYR A 10 11.25 19.35 31.39
N LEU A 11 10.78 20.23 30.48
CA LEU A 11 9.39 20.35 30.04
C LEU A 11 9.13 19.65 28.70
N ARG A 12 10.12 18.98 28.11
CA ARG A 12 9.92 18.09 26.94
C ARG A 12 9.36 16.74 27.35
N LYS A 13 8.23 16.76 28.06
CA LYS A 13 7.41 15.56 28.28
C LYS A 13 6.22 15.63 27.31
N PRO A 14 5.72 14.49 26.80
CA PRO A 14 4.65 14.49 25.79
C PRO A 14 3.41 15.31 26.17
N ILE A 15 3.06 15.35 27.46
CA ILE A 15 1.93 16.12 27.99
C ILE A 15 2.15 17.63 27.84
N PHE A 16 3.36 18.11 28.13
CA PHE A 16 3.70 19.53 28.04
C PHE A 16 3.90 19.96 26.58
N GLU A 17 4.48 19.12 25.73
CA GLU A 17 4.59 19.42 24.28
C GLU A 17 3.21 19.60 23.63
N LYS A 18 2.25 18.73 23.99
CA LYS A 18 0.86 18.89 23.54
C LYS A 18 0.25 20.19 24.06
N LEU A 19 0.45 20.52 25.33
CA LEU A 19 -0.02 21.77 25.91
C LEU A 19 0.56 22.99 25.18
N PHE A 20 1.87 23.02 24.93
CA PHE A 20 2.54 24.10 24.19
C PHE A 20 2.03 24.20 22.76
N SER A 21 1.86 23.08 22.04
CA SER A 21 1.32 23.11 20.67
C SER A 21 -0.11 23.68 20.60
N ILE A 22 -0.94 23.40 21.60
CA ILE A 22 -2.30 23.95 21.68
C ILE A 22 -2.24 25.44 22.00
N ALA A 23 -1.38 25.85 22.94
CA ALA A 23 -1.20 27.26 23.29
C ALA A 23 -0.66 28.08 22.10
N GLU A 24 0.32 27.55 21.36
CA GLU A 24 0.83 28.13 20.12
C GLU A 24 -0.30 28.32 19.11
N TYR A 25 -1.09 27.27 18.85
CA TYR A 25 -2.25 27.38 17.94
C TYR A 25 -3.26 28.43 18.41
N ILE A 26 -3.60 28.49 19.71
CA ILE A 26 -4.55 29.48 20.24
C ILE A 26 -4.00 30.91 20.06
N SER A 27 -2.70 31.09 20.24
CA SER A 27 -2.02 32.39 20.13
C SER A 27 -1.96 32.96 18.71
N LEU A 28 -2.16 32.12 17.68
CA LEU A 28 -2.16 32.55 16.29
C LEU A 28 -3.34 33.50 15.96
N THR A 29 -3.08 34.43 15.04
CA THR A 29 -4.12 35.26 14.41
C THR A 29 -5.05 34.43 13.52
N LYS A 30 -6.17 35.02 13.10
CA LYS A 30 -7.15 34.33 12.24
C LYS A 30 -6.55 33.93 10.89
N GLU A 31 -5.73 34.82 10.32
CA GLU A 31 -5.04 34.61 9.06
C GLU A 31 -4.01 33.47 9.18
N GLU A 32 -3.20 33.47 10.24
CA GLU A 32 -2.21 32.42 10.50
C GLU A 32 -2.87 31.05 10.74
N LYS A 33 -3.98 31.01 11.49
CA LYS A 33 -4.77 29.77 11.67
C LYS A 33 -5.28 29.25 10.33
N THR A 34 -5.81 30.12 9.49
CA THR A 34 -6.32 29.74 8.16
C THR A 34 -5.21 29.17 7.27
N MET A 35 -4.02 29.78 7.28
CA MET A 35 -2.86 29.28 6.56
C MET A 35 -2.38 27.93 7.12
N TYR A 36 -2.32 27.81 8.44
CA TYR A 36 -1.94 26.56 9.12
C TYR A 36 -2.89 25.41 8.74
N ASP A 37 -4.20 25.62 8.87
CA ASP A 37 -5.22 24.61 8.57
C ASP A 37 -5.21 24.21 7.08
N SER A 38 -5.02 25.19 6.18
CA SER A 38 -4.85 24.93 4.74
C SER A 38 -3.62 24.07 4.45
N SER A 39 -2.49 24.37 5.08
CA SER A 39 -1.27 23.58 4.93
C SER A 39 -1.43 22.15 5.47
N LEU A 40 -2.16 22.00 6.59
CA LEU A 40 -2.43 20.71 7.19
C LEU A 40 -3.35 19.88 6.30
N LYS A 41 -4.40 20.50 5.76
CA LYS A 41 -5.30 19.87 4.78
C LYS A 41 -4.52 19.38 3.57
N TYR A 42 -3.66 20.20 2.97
CA TYR A 42 -2.84 19.80 1.83
C TYR A 42 -1.94 18.59 2.15
N LYS A 43 -1.30 18.59 3.33
CA LYS A 43 -0.49 17.44 3.78
C LYS A 43 -1.33 16.17 3.92
N TRP A 44 -2.55 16.29 4.45
CA TRP A 44 -3.45 15.16 4.65
C TRP A 44 -3.99 14.63 3.33
N ASP A 45 -4.40 15.52 2.42
CA ASP A 45 -4.86 15.16 1.07
C ASP A 45 -3.76 14.40 0.33
N ASN A 46 -2.52 14.89 0.36
CA ASN A 46 -1.37 14.20 -0.25
C ASN A 46 -1.11 12.82 0.38
N LYS A 47 -1.16 12.74 1.72
CA LYS A 47 -0.98 11.47 2.43
C LYS A 47 -2.08 10.47 2.06
N ASN A 48 -3.32 10.93 1.96
CA ASN A 48 -4.46 10.08 1.61
C ASN A 48 -4.35 9.57 0.17
N VAL A 49 -3.96 10.43 -0.78
CA VAL A 49 -3.70 10.02 -2.17
C VAL A 49 -2.61 8.95 -2.23
N MET A 50 -1.50 9.16 -1.53
CA MET A 50 -0.40 8.19 -1.50
C MET A 50 -0.84 6.86 -0.87
N ASN A 51 -1.51 6.90 0.28
CA ASN A 51 -2.00 5.70 0.96
C ASN A 51 -2.97 4.91 0.09
N TYR A 52 -3.87 5.61 -0.61
CA TYR A 52 -4.79 4.98 -1.55
C TYR A 52 -4.05 4.31 -2.71
N ALA A 53 -3.05 4.99 -3.28
CA ALA A 53 -2.23 4.42 -4.36
C ALA A 53 -1.47 3.18 -3.91
N VAL A 54 -0.86 3.19 -2.71
CA VAL A 54 -0.16 2.03 -2.15
C VAL A 54 -1.13 0.87 -1.91
N SER A 55 -2.24 1.11 -1.22
CA SER A 55 -3.24 0.07 -0.92
C SER A 55 -3.83 -0.53 -2.20
N THR A 56 -4.09 0.30 -3.21
CA THR A 56 -4.54 -0.17 -4.52
C THR A 56 -3.44 -0.99 -5.20
N ALA A 57 -2.18 -0.53 -5.19
CA ALA A 57 -1.09 -1.28 -5.80
C ALA A 57 -0.87 -2.66 -5.14
N GLU A 58 -0.97 -2.76 -3.82
CA GLU A 58 -0.85 -4.02 -3.08
C GLU A 58 -1.97 -4.99 -3.44
N THR A 59 -3.23 -4.55 -3.40
CA THR A 59 -4.39 -5.39 -3.74
C THR A 59 -4.33 -5.91 -5.18
N TRP A 60 -4.01 -5.05 -6.14
CA TRP A 60 -3.83 -5.45 -7.53
C TRP A 60 -2.59 -6.34 -7.73
N GLY A 61 -1.52 -6.09 -6.99
CA GLY A 61 -0.31 -6.89 -7.01
C GLY A 61 -0.54 -8.31 -6.50
N GLU A 62 -1.27 -8.45 -5.40
CA GLU A 62 -1.66 -9.74 -4.82
C GLU A 62 -2.56 -10.52 -5.77
N ALA A 63 -3.62 -9.89 -6.30
CA ALA A 63 -4.53 -10.53 -7.25
C ALA A 63 -3.78 -11.04 -8.50
N LYS A 64 -2.95 -10.18 -9.13
CA LYS A 64 -2.12 -10.57 -10.28
C LYS A 64 -1.09 -11.63 -9.91
N GLY A 65 -0.54 -11.59 -8.70
CA GLY A 65 0.41 -12.57 -8.20
C GLY A 65 -0.22 -13.95 -8.04
N MET A 66 -1.42 -14.00 -7.47
CA MET A 66 -2.20 -15.22 -7.30
C MET A 66 -2.57 -15.85 -8.65
N GLU A 67 -3.14 -15.07 -9.57
CA GLU A 67 -3.51 -15.54 -10.91
C GLU A 67 -2.29 -16.08 -11.69
N LYS A 68 -1.17 -15.33 -11.68
CA LYS A 68 0.09 -15.81 -12.29
C LYS A 68 0.64 -17.06 -11.61
N GLY A 69 0.47 -17.17 -10.30
CA GLY A 69 0.90 -18.33 -9.52
C GLY A 69 0.08 -19.58 -9.85
N GLU A 70 -1.24 -19.45 -9.92
CA GLU A 70 -2.16 -20.53 -10.33
C GLU A 70 -1.88 -20.98 -11.76
N TYR A 71 -1.71 -20.03 -12.68
CA TYR A 71 -1.38 -20.35 -14.08
C TYR A 71 -0.03 -21.07 -14.19
N LYS A 72 1.02 -20.61 -13.51
CA LYS A 72 2.32 -21.31 -13.49
C LYS A 72 2.22 -22.72 -12.94
N LYS A 73 1.49 -22.92 -11.83
CA LYS A 73 1.23 -24.25 -11.27
C LYS A 73 0.49 -25.14 -12.25
N ALA A 74 -0.53 -24.61 -12.95
CA ALA A 74 -1.25 -25.35 -13.97
C ALA A 74 -0.33 -25.80 -15.12
N LEU A 75 0.60 -24.93 -15.57
CA LEU A 75 1.60 -25.29 -16.59
C LEU A 75 2.56 -26.38 -16.11
N ASP A 76 3.04 -26.29 -14.87
CA ASP A 76 3.96 -27.29 -14.31
C ASP A 76 3.27 -28.66 -14.16
N ILE A 77 2.03 -28.68 -13.66
CA ILE A 77 1.22 -29.90 -13.62
C ILE A 77 0.97 -30.45 -15.03
N ALA A 78 0.65 -29.60 -16.01
CA ALA A 78 0.45 -30.05 -17.39
C ALA A 78 1.71 -30.66 -18.00
N ARG A 79 2.89 -30.12 -17.69
CA ARG A 79 4.18 -30.69 -18.12
C ARG A 79 4.42 -32.07 -17.52
N GLU A 80 4.14 -32.25 -16.24
CA GLU A 80 4.28 -33.57 -15.58
C GLU A 80 3.29 -34.57 -16.17
N MET A 81 2.02 -34.18 -16.33
CA MET A 81 1.01 -35.04 -16.95
C MET A 81 1.36 -35.43 -18.41
N LYS A 82 1.96 -34.51 -19.17
CA LYS A 82 2.42 -34.78 -20.54
C LYS A 82 3.59 -35.76 -20.55
N LYS A 83 4.53 -35.64 -19.61
CA LYS A 83 5.63 -36.61 -19.43
C LYS A 83 5.13 -38.01 -19.09
N ASP A 84 4.06 -38.10 -18.31
CA ASP A 84 3.41 -39.36 -17.95
C ASP A 84 2.55 -39.96 -19.09
N GLY A 85 2.48 -39.30 -20.25
CA GLY A 85 1.80 -39.80 -21.44
C GLY A 85 0.28 -39.66 -21.41
N LEU A 86 -0.27 -38.80 -20.55
CA LEU A 86 -1.72 -38.56 -20.48
C LEU A 86 -2.23 -37.89 -21.77
N PRO A 87 -3.45 -38.22 -22.23
CA PRO A 87 -4.05 -37.58 -23.40
C PRO A 87 -4.23 -36.07 -23.21
N LEU A 88 -3.93 -35.27 -24.24
CA LEU A 88 -4.06 -33.81 -24.22
C LEU A 88 -5.45 -33.32 -23.77
N ALA A 89 -6.51 -34.02 -24.20
CA ALA A 89 -7.89 -33.71 -23.79
C ALA A 89 -8.11 -33.86 -22.29
N GLN A 90 -7.44 -34.84 -21.65
CA GLN A 90 -7.52 -35.07 -20.22
C GLN A 90 -6.71 -34.02 -19.45
N ILE A 91 -5.52 -33.66 -19.93
CA ILE A 91 -4.69 -32.59 -19.34
C ILE A 91 -5.43 -31.25 -19.40
N SER A 92 -6.04 -30.91 -20.54
CA SER A 92 -6.84 -29.69 -20.71
C SER A 92 -8.01 -29.64 -19.74
N LYS A 93 -8.71 -30.77 -19.54
CA LYS A 93 -9.83 -30.85 -18.58
C LYS A 93 -9.42 -30.56 -17.13
N PHE A 94 -8.25 -31.04 -16.69
CA PHE A 94 -7.81 -30.89 -15.30
C PHE A 94 -7.07 -29.58 -15.03
N THR A 95 -6.26 -29.12 -15.98
CA THR A 95 -5.44 -27.90 -15.81
C THR A 95 -6.14 -26.63 -16.30
N LYS A 96 -7.28 -26.78 -17.00
CA LYS A 96 -8.04 -25.70 -17.66
C LYS A 96 -7.23 -24.90 -18.68
N LEU A 97 -6.07 -25.42 -19.09
CA LEU A 97 -5.26 -24.85 -20.17
C LEU A 97 -5.85 -25.24 -21.52
N SER A 98 -5.62 -24.40 -22.53
CA SER A 98 -5.99 -24.72 -23.90
C SER A 98 -5.14 -25.88 -24.44
N ALA A 99 -5.69 -26.64 -25.37
CA ALA A 99 -4.95 -27.73 -26.02
C ALA A 99 -3.68 -27.22 -26.72
N GLU A 100 -3.73 -26.01 -27.30
CA GLU A 100 -2.58 -25.37 -27.94
C GLU A 100 -1.44 -25.04 -26.96
N GLU A 101 -1.78 -24.56 -25.76
CA GLU A 101 -0.79 -24.30 -24.71
C GLU A 101 -0.11 -25.59 -24.24
N ILE A 102 -0.89 -26.67 -24.07
CA ILE A 102 -0.38 -27.97 -23.65
C ILE A 102 0.48 -28.61 -24.75
N GLU A 103 0.13 -28.43 -26.03
CA GLU A 103 0.92 -28.93 -27.15
C GLU A 103 2.29 -28.24 -27.22
N LYS A 104 2.34 -26.93 -26.94
CA LYS A 104 3.57 -26.11 -26.91
C LYS A 104 4.45 -26.35 -25.67
N LEU A 105 3.93 -26.94 -24.59
CA LEU A 105 4.66 -27.24 -23.35
C LEU A 105 5.67 -28.38 -23.48
#